data_AF-A0A2N1SN62-F1
#
_entry.id   AF-A0A2N1SN62-F1
#
_cell.length_a   1.000
_cell.length_b   1.000
_cell.length_c   1.000
_cell.angle_alpha   90.00
_cell.angle_beta   90.00
_cell.angle_gamma   90.00
#
_symmetry.space_group_name_H-M   'P 1'
#
loop_
_entity.id
_entity.type
_entity.pdbx_description
1 polymer ?
#
loop_
_entity_poly.entity_id
_entity_poly.type
_entity_poly.pdbx_seq_one_letter_code
_entity_poly.pdbx_strand_id
1 'polypeptide(L)'
;KLFPDAIWIPLVNPGYILAKTVRDAQQEYVKSHANQATTIFLQNHGVFVASDTIEEIDALYTTIMETLNHAIVRKPVFSEVKVDAQRVDMVQQAMQLHYGSPKTYPVIANREVANRLTDPESFSSISSAYTPDHIVYSGFKPLWIDETVFGQDEPVQAMVSAMRTFEQTHGVPAKIIAVQKTAAFAISEAALVLFLDTVKVSAFTESFGGPRFMDDDQIDFIRTWEVEQYRSNLQA
;
A
#
# COMPACT_ATOMS: atom_id res chain seq x y z
N LYS A 1 13.61 9.52 19.24
CA LYS A 1 12.25 9.02 18.91
C LYS A 1 11.33 10.23 18.84
N LEU A 2 10.48 10.34 17.82
CA LEU A 2 9.60 11.51 17.66
C LEU A 2 8.53 11.61 18.76
N PHE A 3 8.05 10.46 19.25
CA PHE A 3 7.01 10.37 20.27
C PHE A 3 7.53 9.52 21.45
N PRO A 4 8.22 10.12 22.43
CA PRO A 4 8.82 9.40 23.54
C PRO A 4 7.80 8.82 24.52
N ASP A 5 6.66 9.50 24.70
CA ASP A 5 5.62 9.09 25.66
C ASP A 5 4.57 8.15 25.06
N ALA A 6 4.67 7.85 23.77
CA ALA A 6 3.76 6.94 23.08
C ALA A 6 4.19 5.47 23.24
N ILE A 7 3.21 4.57 23.26
CA ILE A 7 3.46 3.13 23.13
C ILE A 7 3.68 2.81 21.64
N TRP A 8 4.69 1.99 21.37
CA TRP A 8 4.99 1.48 20.03
C TRP A 8 4.76 -0.02 19.99
N ILE A 9 3.66 -0.43 19.36
CA ILE A 9 3.35 -1.83 19.14
C ILE A 9 4.08 -2.27 17.86
N PRO A 10 4.92 -3.32 17.93
CA PRO A 10 5.55 -3.86 16.74
C PRO A 10 4.49 -4.44 15.81
N LEU A 11 4.93 -4.84 14.63
CA LEU A 11 4.07 -5.44 13.63
C LEU A 11 3.33 -6.69 14.17
N VAL A 12 1.99 -6.64 14.22
CA VAL A 12 1.13 -7.67 14.82
C VAL A 12 -0.12 -7.86 13.96
N ASN A 13 -0.53 -9.12 13.79
CA ASN A 13 -1.72 -9.48 13.02
C ASN A 13 -2.99 -8.81 13.56
N PRO A 14 -3.84 -8.24 12.69
CA PRO A 14 -5.08 -7.59 13.10
C PRO A 14 -6.06 -8.56 13.77
N GLY A 15 -7.00 -8.02 14.54
CA GLY A 15 -8.01 -8.79 15.27
C GLY A 15 -7.65 -8.99 16.75
N TYR A 16 -8.00 -10.15 17.30
CA TYR A 16 -7.90 -10.42 18.74
C TYR A 16 -6.48 -10.29 19.29
N ILE A 17 -5.47 -10.78 18.56
CA ILE A 17 -4.07 -10.74 19.00
C ILE A 17 -3.58 -9.30 19.13
N LEU A 18 -3.88 -8.44 18.15
CA LEU A 18 -3.59 -7.01 18.24
C LEU A 18 -4.27 -6.37 19.45
N ALA A 19 -5.57 -6.60 19.64
CA ALA A 19 -6.32 -6.03 20.77
C ALA A 19 -5.75 -6.45 22.13
N LYS A 20 -5.37 -7.73 22.27
CA LYS A 20 -4.69 -8.24 23.47
C LYS A 20 -3.33 -7.58 23.65
N THR A 21 -2.53 -7.48 22.60
CA THR A 21 -1.18 -6.88 22.65
C THR A 21 -1.23 -5.42 23.07
N VAL A 22 -2.17 -4.64 22.52
CA VAL A 22 -2.41 -3.24 22.90
C VAL A 22 -2.80 -3.14 24.38
N ARG A 23 -3.73 -3.97 24.86
CA ARG A 23 -4.15 -3.97 26.26
C ARG A 23 -2.98 -4.31 27.20
N ASP A 24 -2.24 -5.37 26.89
CA ASP A 24 -1.13 -5.83 27.73
C ASP A 24 0.00 -4.78 27.75
N ALA A 25 0.28 -4.11 26.62
CA ALA A 25 1.23 -3.00 26.56
C ALA A 25 0.78 -1.78 27.39
N GLN A 26 -0.51 -1.44 27.36
CA GLN A 26 -1.07 -0.37 28.18
C GLN A 26 -0.94 -0.68 29.69
N GLN A 27 -1.19 -1.94 30.07
CA GLN A 27 -1.03 -2.41 31.45
C GLN A 27 0.42 -2.34 31.93
N GLU A 28 1.39 -2.58 31.04
CA GLU A 28 2.81 -2.42 31.37
C GLU A 28 3.21 -0.95 31.48
N TYR A 29 2.75 -0.10 30.57
CA TYR A 29 3.06 1.33 30.55
C TYR A 29 2.71 2.02 31.88
N VAL A 30 1.52 1.76 32.41
CA VAL A 30 1.05 2.37 33.68
C VAL A 30 1.79 1.89 34.93
N LYS A 31 2.65 0.86 34.84
CA LYS A 31 3.49 0.47 35.99
C LYS A 31 4.63 1.44 36.24
N SER A 32 5.07 2.15 35.19
CA SER A 32 6.16 3.13 35.25
C SER A 32 5.70 4.57 35.00
N HIS A 33 4.43 4.77 34.67
CA HIS A 33 3.84 6.08 34.38
C HIS A 33 2.59 6.31 35.24
N ALA A 34 2.35 7.55 35.64
CA ALA A 34 1.19 7.89 36.47
C ALA A 34 -0.16 7.72 35.73
N ASN A 35 -0.14 7.86 34.41
CA ASN A 35 -1.33 7.86 33.56
C ASN A 35 -1.21 6.81 32.45
N GLN A 36 -2.37 6.49 31.88
CA GLN A 36 -2.47 5.73 30.64
C GLN A 36 -1.82 6.48 29.47
N ALA A 37 -1.18 5.75 28.56
CA ALA A 37 -0.70 6.34 27.31
C ALA A 37 -1.92 6.80 26.49
N THR A 38 -1.87 8.05 26.03
CA THR A 38 -2.91 8.65 25.18
C THR A 38 -2.65 8.44 23.70
N THR A 39 -1.46 7.96 23.32
CA THR A 39 -1.08 7.68 21.94
C THR A 39 -0.39 6.33 21.83
N ILE A 40 -0.87 5.49 20.92
CA ILE A 40 -0.34 4.15 20.64
C ILE A 40 -0.13 4.01 19.13
N PHE A 41 1.12 3.85 18.69
CA PHE A 41 1.45 3.58 17.30
C PHE A 41 1.50 2.07 17.04
N LEU A 42 0.90 1.66 15.94
CA LEU A 42 0.90 0.29 15.44
C LEU A 42 1.75 0.25 14.18
N GLN A 43 2.90 -0.42 14.24
CA GLN A 43 3.80 -0.55 13.09
C GLN A 43 3.04 -1.14 11.89
N ASN A 44 3.18 -0.50 10.73
CA ASN A 44 2.54 -0.93 9.47
C ASN A 44 1.01 -1.02 9.54
N HIS A 45 0.37 -0.22 10.39
CA HIS A 45 -1.09 -0.26 10.54
C HIS A 45 -1.69 1.13 10.78
N GLY A 46 -1.33 1.82 11.87
CA GLY A 46 -1.96 3.10 12.20
C GLY A 46 -1.63 3.62 13.59
N VAL A 47 -2.50 4.47 14.11
CA VAL A 47 -2.35 5.08 15.43
C VAL A 47 -3.70 5.07 16.15
N PHE A 48 -3.67 4.81 17.45
CA PHE A 48 -4.77 5.07 18.36
C PHE A 48 -4.44 6.27 19.21
N VAL A 49 -5.42 7.16 19.37
CA VAL A 49 -5.39 8.22 20.38
C VAL A 49 -6.61 8.09 21.30
N ALA A 50 -6.47 8.48 22.56
CA ALA A 50 -7.54 8.43 23.54
C ALA A 50 -7.49 9.65 24.46
N SER A 51 -8.66 10.24 24.70
CA SER A 51 -8.89 11.28 25.70
C SER A 51 -10.37 11.29 26.12
N ASP A 52 -10.70 12.07 27.15
CA ASP A 52 -12.08 12.19 27.67
C ASP A 52 -12.96 13.14 26.82
N THR A 53 -12.34 13.96 25.96
CA THR A 53 -13.03 14.96 25.12
C THR A 53 -12.58 14.89 23.67
N ILE A 54 -13.44 15.37 22.75
CA ILE A 54 -13.13 15.42 21.32
C ILE A 54 -12.02 16.44 21.05
N GLU A 55 -12.04 17.57 21.75
CA GLU A 55 -11.07 18.64 21.62
C GLU A 55 -9.64 18.17 21.95
N GLU A 56 -9.50 17.33 22.96
CA GLU A 56 -8.20 16.73 23.30
C GLU A 56 -7.76 15.68 22.28
N ILE A 57 -8.70 14.89 21.73
CA ILE A 57 -8.40 13.96 20.62
C ILE A 57 -7.86 14.72 19.40
N ASP A 58 -8.50 15.84 19.03
CA ASP A 58 -8.05 16.70 17.93
C ASP A 58 -6.67 17.32 18.22
N ALA A 59 -6.42 17.73 19.47
CA ALA A 59 -5.12 18.25 19.88
C ALA A 59 -4.01 17.19 19.80
N LEU A 60 -4.30 15.93 20.16
CA LEU A 60 -3.36 14.82 20.03
C LEU A 60 -3.01 14.55 18.55
N TYR A 61 -4.01 14.48 17.67
CA TYR A 61 -3.75 14.34 16.23
C TYR A 61 -2.98 15.53 15.65
N THR A 62 -3.31 16.75 16.07
CA THR A 62 -2.57 17.96 15.65
C THR A 62 -1.10 17.85 16.03
N THR A 63 -0.82 17.48 17.29
CA THR A 63 0.55 17.27 17.78
C THR A 63 1.30 16.20 16.98
N ILE A 64 0.65 15.08 16.67
CA ILE A 64 1.23 14.01 15.84
C ILE A 64 1.57 14.56 14.45
N MET A 65 0.61 15.23 13.80
CA MET A 65 0.78 15.73 12.44
C MET A 65 1.83 16.83 12.36
N GLU A 66 1.89 17.75 13.32
CA GLU A 66 2.92 18.79 13.37
C GLU A 66 4.31 18.19 13.58
N THR A 67 4.44 17.23 14.51
CA THR A 67 5.71 16.54 14.77
C THR A 67 6.22 15.82 13.52
N LEU A 68 5.33 15.10 12.82
CA LEU A 68 5.67 14.43 11.56
C LEU A 68 6.01 15.44 10.46
N ASN A 69 5.25 16.53 10.31
CA ASN A 69 5.51 17.57 9.31
C ASN A 69 6.87 18.25 9.51
N HIS A 70 7.35 18.40 10.74
CA HIS A 70 8.71 18.90 11.02
C HIS A 70 9.81 17.90 10.70
N ALA A 71 9.50 16.59 10.75
CA ALA A 71 10.47 15.53 10.54
C ALA A 71 10.59 15.09 9.06
N ILE A 72 9.55 15.29 8.24
CA ILE A 72 9.60 14.92 6.83
C ILE A 72 10.54 15.83 6.03
N VAL A 73 11.33 15.25 5.14
CA VAL A 73 12.26 15.99 4.28
C VAL A 73 11.60 16.54 3.01
N ARG A 74 10.48 15.92 2.61
CA ARG A 74 9.66 16.37 1.48
C ARG A 74 8.23 15.81 1.58
N LYS A 75 7.33 16.39 0.79
CA LYS A 75 5.99 15.85 0.51
C LYS A 75 5.95 15.24 -0.90
N PRO A 76 5.09 14.23 -1.15
CA PRO A 76 4.92 13.68 -2.48
C PRO A 76 4.33 14.71 -3.45
N VAL A 77 4.76 14.65 -4.71
CA VAL A 77 4.29 15.53 -5.79
C VAL A 77 3.50 14.72 -6.81
N PHE A 78 2.18 14.88 -6.84
CA PHE A 78 1.30 14.13 -7.74
C PHE A 78 0.95 14.88 -9.03
N SER A 79 1.83 15.75 -9.51
CA SER A 79 1.64 16.40 -10.82
C SER A 79 1.57 15.37 -11.93
N GLU A 80 0.63 15.54 -12.87
CA GLU A 80 0.49 14.69 -14.05
C GLU A 80 1.78 14.64 -14.88
N VAL A 81 2.01 13.50 -15.51
CA VAL A 81 3.13 13.27 -16.44
C VAL A 81 2.56 12.78 -17.77
N LYS A 82 3.16 13.23 -18.88
CA LYS A 82 2.80 12.72 -20.21
C LYS A 82 3.25 11.28 -20.34
N VAL A 83 2.35 10.44 -20.84
CA VAL A 83 2.60 9.03 -21.13
C VAL A 83 2.51 8.77 -22.63
N ASP A 84 3.19 7.71 -23.06
CA ASP A 84 3.04 7.17 -24.41
C ASP A 84 1.66 6.52 -24.53
N ALA A 85 0.77 7.16 -25.28
CA ALA A 85 -0.61 6.69 -25.47
C ALA A 85 -0.66 5.31 -26.13
N GLN A 86 0.26 4.99 -27.04
CA GLN A 86 0.29 3.69 -27.70
C GLN A 86 0.64 2.58 -26.72
N ARG A 87 1.62 2.83 -25.82
CA ARG A 87 1.96 1.87 -24.76
C ARG A 87 0.78 1.67 -23.80
N VAL A 88 0.11 2.76 -23.41
CA VAL A 88 -1.09 2.70 -22.56
C VAL A 88 -2.18 1.86 -23.20
N ASP A 89 -2.48 2.09 -24.48
CA ASP A 89 -3.50 1.33 -25.22
C ASP A 89 -3.17 -0.16 -25.30
N MET A 90 -1.90 -0.53 -25.53
CA MET A 90 -1.48 -1.93 -25.52
C MET A 90 -1.68 -2.60 -24.16
N VAL A 91 -1.37 -1.91 -23.06
CA VAL A 91 -1.59 -2.44 -21.70
C VAL A 91 -3.08 -2.60 -21.42
N GLN A 92 -3.89 -1.60 -21.77
CA GLN A 92 -5.36 -1.66 -21.66
C GLN A 92 -5.94 -2.85 -22.44
N GLN A 93 -5.46 -3.08 -23.67
CA GLN A 93 -5.86 -4.22 -24.47
C GLN A 93 -5.47 -5.56 -23.81
N ALA A 94 -4.26 -5.66 -23.27
CA ALA A 94 -3.82 -6.86 -22.56
C ALA A 94 -4.68 -7.12 -21.30
N MET A 95 -4.96 -6.09 -20.52
CA MET A 95 -5.84 -6.18 -19.35
C MET A 95 -7.26 -6.61 -19.75
N GLN A 96 -7.82 -6.03 -20.81
CA GLN A 96 -9.13 -6.38 -21.34
C GLN A 96 -9.21 -7.85 -21.81
N LEU A 97 -8.13 -8.39 -22.40
CA LEU A 97 -8.06 -9.79 -22.82
C LEU A 97 -7.93 -10.75 -21.63
N HIS A 98 -7.29 -10.33 -20.54
CA HIS A 98 -7.06 -11.18 -19.39
C HIS A 98 -8.20 -11.12 -18.35
N TYR A 99 -8.61 -9.91 -17.95
CA TYR A 99 -9.59 -9.67 -16.89
C TYR A 99 -11.01 -9.47 -17.41
N GLY A 100 -11.19 -9.19 -18.71
CA GLY A 100 -12.52 -8.89 -19.27
C GLY A 100 -12.96 -7.45 -18.96
N SER A 101 -14.12 -7.26 -18.34
CA SER A 101 -14.65 -5.92 -18.04
C SER A 101 -13.82 -5.20 -16.95
N PRO A 102 -13.78 -3.85 -16.91
CA PRO A 102 -14.42 -2.86 -17.78
C PRO A 102 -13.71 -2.60 -19.12
N LYS A 103 -14.37 -1.84 -20.03
CA LYS A 103 -13.79 -1.38 -21.31
C LYS A 103 -12.47 -0.63 -21.19
N THR A 104 -12.24 0.02 -20.04
CA THR A 104 -11.04 0.79 -19.75
C THR A 104 -10.75 0.67 -18.27
N TYR A 105 -9.54 0.26 -17.95
CA TYR A 105 -9.04 0.12 -16.60
C TYR A 105 -8.51 1.47 -16.08
N PRO A 106 -8.71 1.78 -14.80
CA PRO A 106 -8.11 2.97 -14.18
C PRO A 106 -6.59 2.98 -14.34
N VAL A 107 -6.05 4.14 -14.73
CA VAL A 107 -4.63 4.36 -15.00
C VAL A 107 -4.14 5.57 -14.23
N ILE A 108 -2.91 5.49 -13.71
CA ILE A 108 -2.26 6.61 -13.04
C ILE A 108 -0.84 6.83 -13.58
N ALA A 109 -0.58 8.08 -13.95
CA ALA A 109 0.72 8.56 -14.38
C ALA A 109 0.96 9.96 -13.80
N ASN A 110 1.58 9.98 -12.62
CA ASN A 110 2.03 11.20 -11.96
C ASN A 110 3.53 11.11 -11.68
N ARG A 111 4.11 12.21 -11.20
CA ARG A 111 5.56 12.29 -10.95
C ARG A 111 6.07 11.21 -9.99
N GLU A 112 5.40 10.96 -8.87
CA GLU A 112 5.84 9.93 -7.91
C GLU A 112 5.80 8.52 -8.49
N VAL A 113 4.76 8.20 -9.28
CA VAL A 113 4.65 6.91 -9.99
C VAL A 113 5.74 6.82 -11.05
N ALA A 114 5.88 7.83 -11.92
CA ALA A 114 6.87 7.83 -12.98
C ALA A 114 8.31 7.64 -12.46
N ASN A 115 8.65 8.30 -11.33
CA ASN A 115 9.96 8.15 -10.68
C ASN A 115 10.21 6.72 -10.17
N ARG A 116 9.16 5.97 -9.83
CA ARG A 116 9.26 4.59 -9.33
C ARG A 116 9.13 3.54 -10.43
N LEU A 117 8.75 3.93 -11.64
CA LEU A 117 8.66 3.04 -12.80
C LEU A 117 9.87 3.17 -13.73
N THR A 118 11.01 3.67 -13.26
CA THR A 118 12.22 3.81 -14.08
C THR A 118 12.96 2.49 -14.26
N ASP A 119 13.02 1.68 -13.21
CA ASP A 119 13.79 0.45 -13.09
C ASP A 119 13.34 -0.35 -11.85
N PRO A 120 13.73 -1.63 -11.70
CA PRO A 120 13.32 -2.47 -10.57
C PRO A 120 13.77 -1.95 -9.20
N GLU A 121 14.90 -1.24 -9.10
CA GLU A 121 15.41 -0.71 -7.84
C GLU A 121 14.51 0.42 -7.34
N SER A 122 14.18 1.37 -8.22
CA SER A 122 13.24 2.46 -7.93
C SER A 122 11.83 1.96 -7.63
N PHE A 123 11.41 0.88 -8.30
CA PHE A 123 10.12 0.22 -8.09
C PHE A 123 10.00 -0.50 -6.74
N SER A 124 11.12 -0.96 -6.17
CA SER A 124 11.13 -1.76 -4.92
C SER A 124 10.39 -1.08 -3.76
N SER A 125 10.36 0.26 -3.73
CA SER A 125 9.68 1.04 -2.70
C SER A 125 8.15 1.00 -2.76
N ILE A 126 7.56 0.41 -3.81
CA ILE A 126 6.12 0.23 -4.01
C ILE A 126 5.78 -1.20 -4.47
N SER A 127 6.70 -2.14 -4.31
CA SER A 127 6.55 -3.52 -4.79
C SER A 127 5.80 -4.44 -3.83
N SER A 128 5.37 -3.95 -2.66
CA SER A 128 4.64 -4.71 -1.65
C SER A 128 3.75 -3.80 -0.81
N ALA A 129 2.99 -4.40 0.11
CA ALA A 129 2.01 -3.72 0.95
C ALA A 129 2.61 -3.16 2.25
N TYR A 130 2.30 -1.90 2.56
CA TYR A 130 2.64 -1.27 3.85
C TYR A 130 1.64 -1.59 4.96
N THR A 131 0.38 -1.89 4.64
CA THR A 131 -0.70 -2.07 5.62
C THR A 131 -1.65 -3.20 5.21
N PRO A 132 -2.46 -3.73 6.14
CA PRO A 132 -3.49 -4.72 5.82
C PRO A 132 -4.44 -4.25 4.72
N ASP A 133 -4.84 -2.97 4.76
CA ASP A 133 -5.74 -2.42 3.75
C ASP A 133 -5.10 -2.49 2.36
N HIS A 134 -3.81 -2.18 2.22
CA HIS A 134 -3.10 -2.26 0.93
C HIS A 134 -3.18 -3.67 0.34
N ILE A 135 -3.03 -4.70 1.18
CA ILE A 135 -3.19 -6.10 0.77
C ILE A 135 -4.60 -6.36 0.25
N VAL A 136 -5.61 -5.89 1.00
CA VAL A 136 -7.03 -6.14 0.71
C VAL A 136 -7.48 -5.46 -0.57
N TYR A 137 -7.29 -4.14 -0.71
CA TYR A 137 -7.92 -3.41 -1.82
C TYR A 137 -7.01 -3.27 -3.05
N SER A 138 -5.70 -3.03 -2.87
CA SER A 138 -4.73 -2.92 -3.98
C SER A 138 -3.93 -4.20 -4.25
N GLY A 139 -4.16 -5.26 -3.47
CA GLY A 139 -3.44 -6.53 -3.60
C GLY A 139 -2.12 -6.52 -2.83
N PHE A 140 -1.67 -7.72 -2.44
CA PHE A 140 -0.47 -7.89 -1.62
C PHE A 140 0.83 -7.42 -2.30
N LYS A 141 0.88 -7.47 -3.63
CA LYS A 141 1.94 -6.88 -4.44
C LYS A 141 1.46 -6.55 -5.86
N PRO A 142 2.02 -5.52 -6.51
CA PRO A 142 1.77 -5.28 -7.93
C PRO A 142 2.50 -6.28 -8.84
N LEU A 143 2.01 -6.45 -10.06
CA LEU A 143 2.73 -7.06 -11.16
C LEU A 143 3.65 -6.02 -11.81
N TRP A 144 4.97 -6.24 -11.80
CA TRP A 144 5.92 -5.47 -12.59
C TRP A 144 6.04 -6.01 -14.01
N ILE A 145 6.01 -5.11 -15.00
CA ILE A 145 6.27 -5.42 -16.41
C ILE A 145 7.38 -4.50 -16.92
N ASP A 146 8.47 -5.11 -17.37
CA ASP A 146 9.64 -4.42 -17.93
C ASP A 146 9.33 -3.81 -19.32
N GLU A 147 9.97 -2.67 -19.64
CA GLU A 147 9.70 -1.94 -20.88
C GLU A 147 10.08 -2.73 -22.14
N THR A 148 10.95 -3.73 -22.02
CA THR A 148 11.33 -4.62 -23.12
C THR A 148 10.15 -5.39 -23.69
N VAL A 149 9.02 -5.50 -22.96
CA VAL A 149 7.78 -6.12 -23.46
C VAL A 149 7.29 -5.48 -24.75
N PHE A 150 7.48 -4.17 -24.93
CA PHE A 150 7.04 -3.42 -26.11
C PHE A 150 7.89 -3.70 -27.35
N GLY A 151 9.07 -4.31 -27.20
CA GLY A 151 9.94 -4.71 -28.29
C GLY A 151 9.70 -6.14 -28.78
N GLN A 152 8.78 -6.89 -28.17
CA GLN A 152 8.43 -8.25 -28.59
C GLN A 152 7.52 -8.25 -29.82
N ASP A 153 7.48 -9.36 -30.55
CA ASP A 153 6.61 -9.51 -31.74
C ASP A 153 5.12 -9.35 -31.40
N GLU A 154 4.69 -9.88 -30.25
CA GLU A 154 3.31 -9.82 -29.76
C GLU A 154 3.25 -9.22 -28.33
N PRO A 155 3.47 -7.91 -28.17
CA PRO A 155 3.62 -7.27 -26.85
C PRO A 155 2.38 -7.44 -25.97
N VAL A 156 1.19 -7.38 -26.58
CA VAL A 156 -0.09 -7.58 -25.88
C VAL A 156 -0.20 -9.00 -25.31
N GLN A 157 0.14 -10.03 -26.08
CA GLN A 157 0.08 -11.42 -25.62
C GLN A 157 1.15 -11.73 -24.57
N ALA A 158 2.32 -11.10 -24.67
CA ALA A 158 3.36 -11.18 -23.65
C ALA A 158 2.88 -10.62 -22.30
N MET A 159 2.19 -9.48 -22.30
CA MET A 159 1.58 -8.91 -21.09
C MET A 159 0.45 -9.79 -20.52
N VAL A 160 -0.43 -10.34 -21.37
CA VAL A 160 -1.46 -11.30 -20.92
C VAL A 160 -0.82 -12.52 -20.27
N SER A 161 0.27 -13.02 -20.85
CA SER A 161 1.01 -14.17 -20.30
C SER A 161 1.62 -13.83 -18.95
N ALA A 162 2.20 -12.64 -18.78
CA ALA A 162 2.73 -12.18 -17.49
C ALA A 162 1.65 -12.11 -16.39
N MET A 163 0.46 -11.61 -16.72
CA MET A 163 -0.68 -11.57 -15.77
C MET A 163 -1.14 -12.98 -15.39
N ARG A 164 -1.25 -13.89 -16.36
CA ARG A 164 -1.59 -15.29 -16.09
C ARG A 164 -0.53 -16.00 -15.24
N THR A 165 0.75 -15.77 -15.51
CA THR A 165 1.84 -16.33 -14.70
C THR A 165 1.81 -15.81 -13.28
N PHE A 166 1.52 -14.52 -13.07
CA PHE A 166 1.32 -13.96 -11.73
C PHE A 166 0.20 -14.69 -11.00
N GLU A 167 -0.96 -14.83 -11.63
CA GLU A 167 -2.12 -15.49 -11.04
C GLU A 167 -1.84 -16.96 -10.70
N GLN A 168 -1.20 -17.71 -11.60
CA GLN A 168 -0.81 -19.10 -11.37
C GLN A 168 0.20 -19.23 -10.22
N THR A 169 1.15 -18.31 -10.12
CA THR A 169 2.20 -18.36 -9.09
C THR A 169 1.65 -18.01 -7.71
N HIS A 170 0.67 -17.10 -7.64
CA HIS A 170 0.20 -16.54 -6.37
C HIS A 170 -1.20 -16.99 -5.97
N GLY A 171 -1.93 -17.67 -6.86
CA GLY A 171 -3.30 -18.12 -6.63
C GLY A 171 -4.34 -16.99 -6.62
N VAL A 172 -3.94 -15.75 -6.98
CA VAL A 172 -4.82 -14.58 -7.05
C VAL A 172 -4.38 -13.66 -8.20
N PRO A 173 -5.32 -12.98 -8.89
CA PRO A 173 -4.97 -12.04 -9.95
C PRO A 173 -4.23 -10.81 -9.40
N ALA A 174 -3.33 -10.24 -10.19
CA ALA A 174 -2.73 -8.95 -9.86
C ALA A 174 -3.81 -7.85 -9.91
N LYS A 175 -3.96 -7.08 -8.83
CA LYS A 175 -4.89 -5.94 -8.81
C LYS A 175 -4.27 -4.67 -9.38
N ILE A 176 -2.93 -4.57 -9.35
CA ILE A 176 -2.15 -3.46 -9.88
C ILE A 176 -1.10 -3.99 -10.85
N ILE A 177 -1.02 -3.38 -12.02
CA ILE A 177 -0.05 -3.66 -13.07
C ILE A 177 0.83 -2.42 -13.24
N ALA A 178 2.10 -2.53 -12.87
CA ALA A 178 3.10 -1.47 -12.94
C ALA A 178 3.99 -1.70 -14.17
N VAL A 179 3.89 -0.83 -15.17
CA VAL A 179 4.60 -0.98 -16.44
C VAL A 179 5.71 0.06 -16.54
N GLN A 180 6.95 -0.40 -16.64
CA GLN A 180 8.14 0.43 -16.66
C GLN A 180 8.05 1.54 -17.73
N LYS A 181 8.44 2.76 -17.34
CA LYS A 181 8.43 3.98 -18.16
C LYS A 181 7.11 4.23 -18.90
N THR A 182 6.00 3.74 -18.34
CA THR A 182 4.66 3.85 -18.94
C THR A 182 3.69 4.41 -17.92
N ALA A 183 3.08 3.58 -17.08
CA ALA A 183 2.11 3.96 -16.07
C ALA A 183 1.82 2.78 -15.13
N ALA A 184 1.07 3.04 -14.06
CA ALA A 184 0.44 1.99 -13.27
C ALA A 184 -1.06 1.90 -13.60
N PHE A 185 -1.58 0.67 -13.64
CA PHE A 185 -2.95 0.36 -13.99
C PHE A 185 -3.58 -0.48 -12.89
N ALA A 186 -4.88 -0.33 -12.67
CA ALA A 186 -5.61 -1.05 -11.64
C ALA A 186 -6.83 -1.77 -12.21
N ILE A 187 -7.24 -2.86 -11.58
CA ILE A 187 -8.48 -3.56 -11.97
C ILE A 187 -9.76 -2.81 -11.55
N SER A 188 -9.66 -1.83 -10.66
CA SER A 188 -10.77 -1.01 -10.17
C SER A 188 -10.29 0.34 -9.60
N GLU A 189 -11.20 1.31 -9.48
CA GLU A 189 -10.89 2.63 -8.90
C GLU A 189 -10.45 2.51 -7.44
N ALA A 190 -11.08 1.63 -6.66
CA ALA A 190 -10.71 1.38 -5.27
C ALA A 190 -9.28 0.85 -5.15
N ALA A 191 -8.87 -0.06 -6.04
CA ALA A 191 -7.50 -0.56 -6.08
C ALA A 191 -6.51 0.57 -6.45
N LEU A 192 -6.87 1.42 -7.43
CA LEU A 192 -6.01 2.55 -7.84
C LEU A 192 -5.80 3.56 -6.70
N VAL A 193 -6.88 3.94 -6.00
CA VAL A 193 -6.83 4.87 -4.86
C VAL A 193 -5.89 4.36 -3.79
N LEU A 194 -5.95 3.07 -3.45
CA LEU A 194 -5.11 2.54 -2.40
C LEU A 194 -3.66 2.29 -2.84
N PHE A 195 -3.45 1.99 -4.12
CA PHE A 195 -2.10 1.99 -4.67
C PHE A 195 -1.46 3.39 -4.66
N LEU A 196 -2.25 4.44 -4.91
CA LEU A 196 -1.78 5.81 -4.75
C LEU A 196 -1.39 6.13 -3.30
N ASP A 197 -2.09 5.57 -2.31
CA ASP A 197 -1.67 5.67 -0.91
C ASP A 197 -0.34 4.92 -0.66
N THR A 198 -0.15 3.73 -1.24
CA THR A 198 1.15 3.03 -1.23
C THR A 198 2.28 3.91 -1.78
N VAL A 199 2.06 4.62 -2.90
CA VAL A 199 3.03 5.56 -3.47
C VAL A 199 3.29 6.75 -2.53
N LYS A 200 2.24 7.26 -1.89
CA LYS A 200 2.32 8.37 -0.92
C LYS A 200 3.13 7.97 0.31
N VAL A 201 2.85 6.81 0.90
CA VAL A 201 3.58 6.26 2.04
C VAL A 201 5.04 6.05 1.68
N SER A 202 5.32 5.44 0.52
CA SER A 202 6.66 5.26 -0.01
C SER A 202 7.46 6.56 -0.03
N ALA A 203 6.88 7.66 -0.54
CA ALA A 203 7.53 8.96 -0.56
C ALA A 203 7.84 9.51 0.85
N PHE A 204 6.94 9.31 1.81
CA PHE A 204 7.20 9.71 3.20
C PHE A 204 8.27 8.87 3.88
N THR A 205 8.37 7.58 3.57
CA THR A 205 9.38 6.68 4.16
C THR A 205 10.82 7.12 3.87
N GLU A 206 11.05 7.88 2.79
CA GLU A 206 12.34 8.47 2.46
C GLU A 206 12.87 9.37 3.59
N SER A 207 11.99 9.95 4.41
CA SER A 207 12.37 10.76 5.59
C SER A 207 12.76 9.92 6.81
N PHE A 208 12.50 8.61 6.78
CA PHE A 208 12.56 7.73 7.96
C PHE A 208 13.44 6.49 7.76
N GLY A 209 14.35 6.53 6.79
CA GLY A 209 15.29 5.43 6.51
C GLY A 209 14.82 4.43 5.45
N GLY A 210 13.71 4.73 4.76
CA GLY A 210 13.20 3.93 3.65
C GLY A 210 12.04 3.02 4.01
N PRO A 211 11.56 2.22 3.02
CA PRO A 211 10.34 1.46 3.14
C PRO A 211 10.49 0.27 4.09
N ARG A 212 9.46 0.04 4.91
CA ARG A 212 9.26 -1.20 5.68
C ARG A 212 7.89 -1.75 5.30
N PHE A 213 7.84 -2.86 4.58
CA PHE A 213 6.59 -3.52 4.23
C PHE A 213 6.08 -4.41 5.37
N MET A 214 4.87 -4.92 5.23
CA MET A 214 4.43 -6.07 6.03
C MET A 214 5.31 -7.29 5.72
N ASP A 215 5.46 -8.17 6.71
CA ASP A 215 6.20 -9.42 6.53
C ASP A 215 5.36 -10.44 5.73
N ASP A 216 6.03 -11.33 5.00
CA ASP A 216 5.38 -12.29 4.10
C ASP A 216 4.39 -13.21 4.83
N ASP A 217 4.72 -13.63 6.05
CA ASP A 217 3.86 -14.48 6.88
C ASP A 217 2.56 -13.77 7.29
N GLN A 218 2.62 -12.47 7.52
CA GLN A 218 1.44 -11.66 7.84
C GLN A 218 0.62 -11.31 6.60
N ILE A 219 1.30 -11.07 5.48
CA ILE A 219 0.63 -10.95 4.18
C ILE A 219 -0.18 -12.22 3.92
N ASP A 220 0.43 -13.39 4.08
CA ASP A 220 -0.25 -14.66 3.87
C ASP A 220 -1.37 -14.92 4.88
N PHE A 221 -1.20 -14.53 6.14
CA PHE A 221 -2.27 -14.56 7.13
C PHE A 221 -3.48 -13.74 6.66
N ILE A 222 -3.27 -12.49 6.22
CA ILE A 222 -4.37 -11.61 5.80
C ILE A 222 -5.05 -12.13 4.53
N ARG A 223 -4.27 -12.63 3.56
CA ARG A 223 -4.80 -13.19 2.31
C ARG A 223 -5.67 -14.42 2.52
N THR A 224 -5.41 -15.19 3.58
CA THR A 224 -6.14 -16.43 3.91
C THR A 224 -7.15 -16.24 5.05
N TRP A 225 -7.28 -15.01 5.57
CA TRP A 225 -8.12 -14.74 6.72
C TRP A 225 -9.61 -14.90 6.37
N GLU A 226 -10.31 -15.73 7.14
CA GLU A 226 -11.71 -16.13 6.91
C GLU A 226 -12.66 -14.94 6.70
N VAL A 227 -12.50 -13.87 7.48
CA VAL A 227 -13.32 -12.65 7.36
C VAL A 227 -13.08 -11.94 6.03
N GLU A 228 -11.85 -11.95 5.53
CA GLU A 228 -11.50 -11.32 4.26
C GLU A 228 -11.89 -12.19 3.07
N GLN A 229 -11.84 -13.52 3.22
CA GLN A 229 -12.45 -14.43 2.25
C GLN A 229 -13.97 -14.22 2.15
N TYR A 230 -14.65 -14.03 3.27
CA TYR A 230 -16.07 -13.70 3.28
C TYR A 230 -16.35 -12.37 2.56
N ARG A 231 -15.56 -11.31 2.83
CA ARG A 231 -15.71 -10.01 2.15
C ARG A 231 -15.45 -10.09 0.64
N SER A 232 -14.44 -10.85 0.24
CA SER A 232 -14.12 -11.07 -1.19
C SER A 232 -15.27 -11.77 -1.91
N ASN A 233 -15.91 -12.76 -1.27
CA ASN A 233 -17.06 -13.48 -1.83
C ASN A 233 -18.34 -12.61 -1.95
N LEU A 234 -18.43 -11.50 -1.22
CA LEU A 234 -19.53 -10.54 -1.37
C LEU A 234 -19.30 -9.52 -2.50
N GLN A 235 -18.06 -9.40 -2.99
CA GLN A 235 -17.65 -8.45 -4.03
C GLN A 235 -17.42 -9.10 -5.41
N ALA A 236 -17.36 -10.44 -5.47
CA ALA A 236 -17.30 -11.23 -6.70
C ALA A 236 -18.70 -11.46 -7.29
#